data_AF-A0A5K1AZW0-F1
#
_entry.id   AF-A0A5K1AZW0-F1
#
_cell.length_a   1.000
_cell.length_b   1.000
_cell.length_c   1.000
_cell.angle_alpha   90.00
_cell.angle_beta   90.00
_cell.angle_gamma   90.00
#
_symmetry.space_group_name_H-M   'P 1'
#
loop_
_entity.id
_entity.type
_entity.pdbx_description
1 polymer ?
#
loop_
_entity_poly.entity_id
_entity_poly.type
_entity_poly.pdbx_seq_one_letter_code
_entity_poly.pdbx_strand_id
1 'polypeptide(L)' 'PDITAPGVEILASYNPLLSPSEYNFDKRRSNFTLLSGTSMSCPHVSGIVGLLKNAHPDWSPAAIRSAIMTT' A
#
# COMPACT_ATOMS: atom_id res chain seq x y z
N PRO A 1 -1.23 1.76 16.36
CA PRO A 1 -1.13 1.00 15.10
C PRO A 1 -0.88 -0.47 15.45
N ASP A 2 -1.41 -1.41 14.67
CA ASP A 2 -1.24 -2.85 14.94
C ASP A 2 0.02 -3.45 14.29
N ILE A 3 0.40 -2.94 13.12
CA ILE A 3 1.60 -3.31 12.38
C ILE A 3 2.11 -2.12 11.56
N THR A 4 3.40 -2.11 11.23
CA THR A 4 4.04 -1.15 10.34
C THR A 4 4.37 -1.80 8.99
N ALA A 5 4.34 -1.00 7.92
CA ALA A 5 4.69 -1.45 6.57
C ALA A 5 5.33 -0.30 5.78
N PRO A 6 6.07 -0.58 4.69
CA PRO A 6 6.70 0.45 3.88
C PRO A 6 5.69 1.50 3.40
N GLY A 7 5.97 2.77 3.71
CA GLY A 7 5.08 3.89 3.38
C GLY A 7 5.83 5.17 3.03
N VAL A 8 7.13 5.09 2.78
CA VAL A 8 7.95 6.24 2.39
C VAL A 8 8.63 5.89 1.08
N GLU A 9 8.58 6.82 0.13
CA GLU A 9 9.18 6.66 -1.21
C GLU A 9 8.71 5.37 -1.92
N ILE A 10 7.41 5.10 -1.85
CA ILE A 10 6.80 3.94 -2.51
C ILE A 10 6.52 4.30 -3.97
N LEU A 11 7.12 3.53 -4.89
CA LEU A 11 6.85 3.64 -6.32
C LEU A 11 5.57 2.89 -6.66
N ALA A 12 4.55 3.61 -7.15
CA ALA A 12 3.29 3.01 -7.55
C ALA A 12 2.75 3.64 -8.84
N SER A 13 1.81 2.95 -9.49
CA SER A 13 1.13 3.47 -10.69
C SER A 13 0.40 4.77 -10.37
N TYR A 14 0.46 5.73 -11.28
CA TYR A 14 -0.13 7.04 -11.11
C TYR A 14 -0.85 7.51 -12.37
N ASN A 15 -1.81 8.42 -12.22
CA ASN A 15 -2.55 8.95 -13.33
C ASN A 15 -1.64 9.84 -14.20
N PRO A 16 -1.38 9.49 -15.47
CA PRO A 16 -0.49 10.25 -16.35
C PRO A 16 -1.08 11.60 -16.78
N LEU A 17 -2.33 11.91 -16.42
CA LEU A 17 -2.95 13.22 -16.64
C LEU A 17 -2.68 14.20 -15.49
N LEU A 18 -2.25 13.71 -14.33
CA LEU A 18 -1.95 14.49 -13.14
C LEU A 18 -0.45 14.77 -13.02
N SER A 19 -0.08 15.83 -12.30
CA SER A 19 1.33 16.15 -12.07
C SER A 19 1.81 15.41 -10.82
N PRO A 20 3.02 14.82 -10.82
CA PRO A 20 3.54 14.08 -9.67
C PRO A 20 3.63 14.88 -8.37
N SER A 21 3.82 16.20 -8.48
CA SER A 21 3.93 17.11 -7.32
C SER A 21 2.62 17.80 -6.95
N GLU A 22 1.52 17.52 -7.67
CA GLU A 22 0.21 18.17 -7.51
C GLU A 22 0.21 19.70 -7.72
N TYR A 23 1.33 20.28 -8.14
CA TYR A 23 1.43 21.68 -8.50
C TYR A 23 1.00 21.93 -9.94
N ASN A 24 0.27 23.02 -10.17
CA ASN A 24 -0.23 23.43 -11.49
C ASN A 24 0.88 23.77 -12.49
N PHE A 25 2.07 24.16 -12.01
CA PHE A 25 3.22 24.49 -12.84
C PHE A 25 4.07 23.26 -13.22
N ASP A 26 3.88 22.12 -12.53
CA ASP A 26 4.61 20.89 -12.84
C ASP A 26 3.99 20.21 -14.06
N LYS A 27 4.71 20.26 -15.18
CA LYS A 27 4.29 19.66 -16.46
C LYS A 27 4.73 18.21 -16.61
N ARG A 28 5.46 17.64 -15.66
CA ARG A 28 5.91 16.24 -15.74
C ARG A 28 4.70 15.32 -15.68
N ARG A 29 4.71 14.29 -16.53
CA ARG A 29 3.73 13.21 -16.56
C ARG A 29 4.47 11.89 -16.48
N SER A 30 3.95 10.96 -15.68
CA SER A 30 4.54 9.64 -15.53
C SER A 30 3.46 8.63 -15.19
N ASN A 31 3.62 7.40 -15.69
CA ASN A 31 2.77 6.28 -15.34
C ASN A 31 3.02 5.79 -13.91
N PHE A 32 4.11 6.24 -13.28
CA PHE A 32 4.49 5.90 -11.92
C PHE A 32 5.00 7.13 -11.17
N THR A 33 4.79 7.17 -9.86
CA THR A 33 5.35 8.22 -9.01
C THR A 33 5.77 7.66 -7.65
N LEU A 34 6.65 8.38 -6.96
CA LEU A 34 7.06 8.09 -5.59
C LEU A 34 6.20 8.92 -4.64
N LEU A 35 5.48 8.26 -3.72
CA LEU A 35 4.72 8.93 -2.67
C LEU A 35 5.05 8.35 -1.30
N SER A 36 4.75 9.15 -0.28
CA SER A 36 4.92 8.81 1.12
C SER A 36 3.63 9.07 1.89
N GLY A 37 3.30 8.19 2.83
CA GLY A 37 2.14 8.30 3.71
C GLY A 37 1.67 6.95 4.24
N THR A 38 0.87 6.97 5.31
CA THR A 38 0.20 5.76 5.82
C THR A 38 -0.76 5.15 4.79
N SER A 39 -1.26 5.97 3.86
CA SER A 39 -2.00 5.54 2.67
C SER A 39 -1.20 4.62 1.76
N MET A 40 0.13 4.71 1.76
CA MET A 40 1.03 3.83 1.00
C MET A 40 1.43 2.59 1.79
N SER A 41 1.48 2.66 3.13
CA SER A 41 1.66 1.48 3.99
C SER A 41 0.44 0.54 3.98
N CYS A 42 -0.78 1.09 3.97
CA CYS A 42 -2.02 0.32 4.02
C CYS A 42 -2.12 -0.79 2.93
N PRO A 43 -1.94 -0.49 1.62
CA PRO A 43 -2.08 -1.51 0.57
C PRO A 43 -1.04 -2.63 0.66
N HIS A 44 0.15 -2.39 1.25
CA HIS A 44 1.10 -3.47 1.51
C HIS A 44 0.51 -4.51 2.47
N VAL A 45 -0.07 -4.06 3.58
CA VAL A 45 -0.72 -4.95 4.56
C VAL A 45 -1.97 -5.60 3.95
N SER A 46 -2.79 -4.85 3.19
CA SER A 46 -3.95 -5.41 2.51
C SER A 46 -3.58 -6.51 1.50
N GLY A 47 -2.46 -6.35 0.78
CA GLY A 47 -1.93 -7.38 -0.12
C GLY A 47 -1.55 -8.65 0.61
N ILE A 48 -0.82 -8.54 1.73
CA ILE A 48 -0.46 -9.68 2.59
C ILE A 48 -1.72 -10.39 3.11
N VAL A 49 -2.71 -9.64 3.59
CA VAL A 49 -4.00 -10.19 4.03
C VAL A 49 -4.69 -10.95 2.91
N GLY A 50 -4.69 -10.42 1.68
CA GLY A 50 -5.24 -11.11 0.51
C GLY A 50 -4.56 -12.45 0.22
N LEU A 51 -3.22 -12.49 0.30
CA LEU A 51 -2.45 -13.72 0.13
C LEU A 51 -2.74 -14.73 1.24
N LEU A 52 -2.78 -14.29 2.50
CA LEU A 52 -3.10 -15.15 3.63
C LEU A 52 -4.52 -15.70 3.55
N LYS A 53 -5.50 -14.89 3.12
CA LYS A 53 -6.88 -15.35 2.94
C LYS A 53 -7.03 -16.32 1.78
N ASN A 54 -6.20 -16.20 0.74
CA ASN A 54 -6.15 -17.17 -0.35
C ASN A 54 -5.55 -18.51 0.10
N ALA A 55 -4.44 -18.47 0.86
CA ALA A 55 -3.77 -19.67 1.39
C ALA A 55 -4.56 -20.35 2.53
N HIS A 56 -5.29 -19.57 3.33
CA HIS A 56 -6.10 -20.03 4.45
C HIS A 56 -7.54 -19.47 4.38
N PRO A 57 -8.39 -20.01 3.49
CA PRO A 57 -9.75 -19.49 3.27
C PRO A 57 -10.65 -19.55 4.50
N ASP A 58 -10.38 -20.45 5.43
CA ASP A 58 -11.12 -20.68 6.67
C ASP A 58 -10.71 -19.74 7.81
N TRP A 59 -9.54 -19.09 7.73
CA TRP A 59 -9.07 -18.20 8.79
C TRP A 59 -10.00 -17.00 8.98
N SER A 60 -10.30 -16.71 10.26
CA SER A 60 -11.04 -15.51 10.66
C SER A 60 -10.18 -14.25 10.50
N PRO A 61 -10.79 -13.05 10.42
CA PRO A 61 -10.04 -11.80 10.41
C PRO A 61 -9.10 -11.65 11.62
N ALA A 62 -9.52 -12.16 12.79
CA ALA A 62 -8.71 -12.14 14.00
C ALA A 62 -7.50 -13.08 13.89
N ALA A 63 -7.66 -14.26 13.28
CA ALA A 63 -6.56 -15.19 13.03
C ALA A 63 -5.53 -14.60 12.07
N ILE A 64 -5.97 -13.95 10.98
CA ILE A 64 -5.05 -13.28 10.05
C ILE A 64 -4.30 -12.12 10.73
N ARG A 65 -5.01 -11.28 11.49
CA ARG A 65 -4.37 -10.22 12.28
C ARG A 65 -3.35 -10.78 13.26
N SER A 66 -3.69 -11.85 13.99
CA SER A 66 -2.78 -12.51 14.92
C SER A 66 -1.53 -13.01 14.19
N ALA A 67 -1.70 -13.73 13.09
CA ALA A 67 -0.60 -14.30 12.32
C ALA A 67 0.39 -13.21 11.87
N ILE A 68 -0.12 -12.11 11.32
CA ILE A 68 0.71 -10.98 10.86
C ILE A 68 1.40 -10.24 12.01
N MET A 69 0.77 -10.13 13.18
CA MET A 69 1.36 -9.41 14.32
C MET A 69 2.43 -10.20 15.09
N THR A 70 2.38 -11.53 15.03
CA THR A 70 3.28 -12.42 15.80
C THR A 70 4.49 -12.92 15.02
N THR A 71 4.68 -12.46 13.79
CA THR A 71 5.81 -12.80 12.90
C THR A 71 6.58 -11.55 12.52
#